data_AF-A0A1Z4RX21-F1
#
_entry.id   AF-A0A1Z4RX21-F1
#
_cell.length_a   1.000
_cell.length_b   1.000
_cell.length_c   1.000
_cell.angle_alpha   90.00
_cell.angle_beta   90.00
_cell.angle_gamma   90.00
#
_symmetry.space_group_name_H-M   'P 1'
#
loop_
_entity.id
_entity.type
_entity.pdbx_description
1 polymer ?
#
loop_
_entity_poly.entity_id
_entity_poly.type
_entity_poly.pdbx_seq_one_letter_code
_entity_poly.pdbx_strand_id
1 'polypeptide(L)'
;MNKHFLKQLVFSSVIAVSLSTAFTPVQATKVPVKYELVSTKDAVKGAIPITLYFGKVISIDFTEVRETITFIASSDKSQFVYNTDLPVESGEAQTAYLLPSKKVDFQGTYQTSHPNLIVKTINSSGESKQYNLIVSFSSDIMASAGIKFVPSNQQSPVDSQKIMVSARQQINADAVEHGLRIAIAKRFINSNDPVVNNVRNFVFLLRNGHSVNDAILATQINPSVIESLGEIYLEAELPFQ
;
A
#
# COMPACT_ATOMS: atom_id res chain seq x y z
N MET A 1 -8.61 75.99 57.61
CA MET A 1 -8.69 75.64 59.04
C MET A 1 -9.38 74.28 59.16
N ASN A 2 -8.62 73.28 59.62
CA ASN A 2 -9.00 72.01 60.28
C ASN A 2 -10.10 71.05 59.74
N LYS A 3 -9.61 69.82 59.47
CA LYS A 3 -9.98 68.51 60.07
C LYS A 3 -11.17 67.70 59.52
N HIS A 4 -10.81 66.47 59.10
CA HIS A 4 -11.44 65.15 59.30
C HIS A 4 -12.98 65.05 59.28
N PHE A 5 -13.53 64.15 58.45
CA PHE A 5 -14.01 62.85 58.97
C PHE A 5 -14.40 61.85 57.86
N LEU A 6 -14.01 60.61 58.13
CA LEU A 6 -14.20 59.37 57.39
C LEU A 6 -15.69 58.97 57.34
N LYS A 7 -16.20 58.49 56.20
CA LYS A 7 -17.35 57.56 56.17
C LYS A 7 -17.08 56.39 55.24
N GLN A 8 -17.34 55.22 55.80
CA GLN A 8 -16.97 53.88 55.39
C GLN A 8 -17.66 53.45 54.09
N LEU A 9 -16.90 52.87 53.17
CA LEU A 9 -17.45 52.10 52.06
C LEU A 9 -17.41 50.61 52.45
N VAL A 10 -18.58 49.98 52.40
CA VAL A 10 -18.79 48.56 52.69
C VAL A 10 -18.10 47.72 51.60
N PHE A 11 -17.19 46.83 52.01
CA PHE A 11 -16.60 45.82 51.14
C PHE A 11 -17.64 44.73 50.85
N SER A 12 -18.16 44.68 49.62
CA SER A 12 -18.84 43.50 49.09
C SER A 12 -17.81 42.62 48.38
N SER A 13 -17.50 41.48 48.97
CA SER A 13 -16.68 40.43 48.40
C SER A 13 -17.43 39.73 47.25
N VAL A 14 -16.94 39.88 46.02
CA VAL A 14 -17.36 39.05 44.89
C VAL A 14 -16.37 37.88 44.78
N ILE A 15 -16.82 36.67 45.09
CA ILE A 15 -16.05 35.44 44.87
C ILE A 15 -16.14 35.12 43.38
N ALA A 16 -15.08 35.40 42.63
CA ALA A 16 -14.92 34.95 41.26
C ALA A 16 -14.51 33.47 41.25
N VAL A 17 -15.45 32.57 40.99
CA VAL A 17 -15.16 31.16 40.73
C VAL A 17 -14.67 31.06 39.28
N SER A 18 -13.36 30.88 39.11
CA SER A 18 -12.77 30.55 37.82
C SER A 18 -12.94 29.06 37.56
N LEU A 19 -13.81 28.70 36.61
CA LEU A 19 -13.87 27.34 36.05
C LEU A 19 -12.67 27.17 35.10
N SER A 20 -11.58 26.62 35.62
CA SER A 20 -10.48 26.10 34.81
C SER A 20 -10.92 24.81 34.12
N THR A 21 -11.44 24.92 32.90
CA THR A 21 -11.60 23.76 32.02
C THR A 21 -10.22 23.24 31.67
N ALA A 22 -9.80 22.16 32.34
CA ALA A 22 -8.58 21.44 32.01
C ALA A 22 -8.74 20.88 30.58
N PHE A 23 -8.07 21.50 29.62
CA PHE A 23 -7.84 20.88 28.32
C PHE A 23 -6.94 19.67 28.56
N THR A 24 -7.51 18.47 28.59
CA THR A 24 -6.71 17.26 28.47
C THR A 24 -6.24 17.20 27.02
N PRO A 25 -4.92 17.31 26.74
CA PRO A 25 -4.44 17.06 25.39
C PRO A 25 -4.76 15.60 25.08
N VAL A 26 -5.62 15.37 24.08
CA VAL A 26 -5.80 14.05 23.49
C VAL A 26 -4.43 13.63 22.96
N GLN A 27 -3.74 12.76 23.69
CA GLN A 27 -2.53 12.12 23.21
C GLN A 27 -2.94 11.24 22.03
N ALA A 28 -2.68 11.72 20.82
CA ALA A 28 -2.76 10.90 19.62
C ALA A 28 -1.79 9.73 19.82
N THR A 29 -2.33 8.52 20.00
CA THR A 29 -1.57 7.28 20.03
C THR A 29 -0.93 7.10 18.65
N LYS A 30 0.33 7.55 18.53
CA LYS A 30 1.11 7.50 17.30
C LYS A 30 1.57 6.06 17.11
N VAL A 31 0.68 5.19 16.60
CA VAL A 31 1.07 3.85 16.16
C VAL A 31 2.18 4.04 15.11
N PRO A 32 3.37 3.42 15.28
CA PRO A 32 4.44 3.57 14.31
C PRO A 32 3.96 2.95 12.99
N VAL A 33 3.81 3.81 11.98
CA VAL A 33 3.45 3.35 10.64
C VAL A 33 4.64 2.55 10.10
N LYS A 34 4.40 1.30 9.74
CA LYS A 34 5.42 0.38 9.24
C LYS A 34 5.58 0.51 7.74
N TYR A 35 6.71 0.05 7.23
CA TYR A 35 6.90 -0.19 5.80
C TYR A 35 6.32 -1.55 5.43
N GLU A 36 5.73 -1.63 4.25
CA GLU A 36 5.47 -2.90 3.60
C GLU A 36 6.78 -3.41 2.99
N LEU A 37 7.21 -4.61 3.40
CA LEU A 37 8.43 -5.23 2.89
C LEU A 37 8.07 -6.10 1.69
N VAL A 38 8.75 -5.85 0.57
CA VAL A 38 8.50 -6.57 -0.69
C VAL A 38 9.78 -7.19 -1.25
N SER A 39 9.78 -8.50 -1.49
CA SER A 39 10.89 -9.19 -2.15
C SER A 39 11.01 -8.76 -3.61
N THR A 40 12.22 -8.38 -4.03
CA THR A 40 12.48 -8.01 -5.43
C THR A 40 12.16 -9.13 -6.42
N LYS A 41 12.34 -10.40 -6.04
CA LYS A 41 11.98 -11.56 -6.87
C LYS A 41 10.48 -11.62 -7.17
N ASP A 42 9.63 -11.20 -6.24
CA ASP A 42 8.17 -11.26 -6.43
C ASP A 42 7.64 -9.97 -7.03
N ALA A 43 8.27 -8.84 -6.67
CA ALA A 43 8.01 -7.53 -7.22
C ALA A 43 8.09 -7.45 -8.76
N VAL A 44 9.04 -8.15 -9.37
CA VAL A 44 9.24 -8.15 -10.83
C VAL A 44 8.28 -9.09 -11.58
N LYS A 45 7.57 -9.99 -10.89
CA LYS A 45 6.66 -10.95 -11.52
C LYS A 45 5.26 -10.39 -11.79
N GLY A 46 4.88 -9.33 -11.09
CA GLY A 46 3.51 -8.85 -11.06
C GLY A 46 3.40 -7.36 -10.79
N ALA A 47 2.16 -6.93 -10.58
CA ALA A 47 1.87 -5.57 -10.19
C ALA A 47 1.76 -5.48 -8.67
N ILE A 48 2.38 -4.45 -8.10
CA ILE A 48 2.49 -4.24 -6.66
C ILE A 48 1.41 -3.23 -6.26
N PRO A 49 0.40 -3.60 -5.46
CA PRO A 49 -0.56 -2.63 -4.97
C PRO A 49 0.13 -1.62 -4.06
N ILE A 50 -0.20 -0.34 -4.23
CA ILE A 50 0.23 0.73 -3.32
C ILE A 50 -0.94 1.68 -3.07
N THR A 51 -1.18 2.00 -1.79
CA THR A 51 -2.22 2.94 -1.38
C THR A 51 -1.60 4.28 -1.02
N LEU A 52 -2.04 5.33 -1.69
CA LEU A 52 -1.70 6.70 -1.34
C LEU A 52 -2.79 7.33 -0.48
N TYR A 53 -2.40 7.83 0.67
CA TYR A 53 -3.31 8.43 1.64
C TYR A 53 -3.33 9.95 1.46
N PHE A 54 -4.51 10.55 1.32
CA PHE A 54 -4.62 11.98 1.08
C PHE A 54 -3.93 12.80 2.19
N GLY A 55 -3.07 13.74 1.78
CA GLY A 55 -2.27 14.56 2.68
C GLY A 55 -1.07 13.86 3.34
N LYS A 56 -0.71 12.65 2.88
CA LYS A 56 0.48 11.91 3.33
C LYS A 56 1.44 11.68 2.17
N VAL A 57 2.72 11.64 2.49
CA VAL A 57 3.77 11.21 1.56
C VAL A 57 4.01 9.73 1.77
N ILE A 58 4.08 8.97 0.68
CA ILE A 58 4.34 7.53 0.68
C ILE A 58 5.63 7.27 -0.08
N SER A 59 6.56 6.50 0.48
CA SER A 59 7.84 6.22 -0.18
C SER A 59 7.90 4.83 -0.83
N ILE A 60 8.74 4.74 -1.86
CA ILE A 60 9.15 3.52 -2.53
C ILE A 60 10.67 3.48 -2.43
N ASP A 61 11.18 2.60 -1.58
CA ASP A 61 12.58 2.57 -1.12
C ASP A 61 13.32 1.35 -1.68
N PHE A 62 14.38 1.61 -2.46
CA PHE A 62 15.26 0.60 -3.06
C PHE A 62 16.64 0.51 -2.38
N THR A 63 16.85 1.22 -1.26
CA THR A 63 18.15 1.34 -0.59
C THR A 63 18.70 -0.01 -0.15
N GLU A 64 17.86 -0.86 0.45
CA GLU A 64 18.27 -2.15 1.02
C GLU A 64 18.70 -3.16 -0.06
N VAL A 65 18.14 -3.03 -1.26
CA VAL A 65 18.50 -3.85 -2.44
C VAL A 65 19.61 -3.23 -3.28
N ARG A 66 20.12 -2.05 -2.88
CA ARG A 66 21.21 -1.31 -3.55
C ARG A 66 20.93 -1.07 -5.03
N GLU A 67 19.70 -0.71 -5.33
CA GLU A 67 19.26 -0.39 -6.68
C GLU A 67 19.05 1.12 -6.80
N THR A 68 19.51 1.69 -7.92
CA THR A 68 19.32 3.09 -8.27
C THR A 68 18.18 3.22 -9.25
N ILE A 69 17.26 4.16 -9.03
CA ILE A 69 16.20 4.56 -9.94
C ILE A 69 16.80 5.25 -11.16
N THR A 70 16.51 4.70 -12.34
CA THR A 70 16.95 5.25 -13.64
C THR A 70 15.79 5.82 -14.44
N PHE A 71 14.56 5.45 -14.11
CA PHE A 71 13.36 5.92 -14.80
C PHE A 71 12.12 5.76 -13.92
N ILE A 72 11.22 6.75 -13.98
CA ILE A 72 9.93 6.70 -13.32
C ILE A 72 8.86 7.30 -14.24
N ALA A 73 7.73 6.60 -14.40
CA ALA A 73 6.61 7.06 -15.19
C ALA A 73 5.27 6.64 -14.58
N SER A 74 4.34 7.60 -14.49
CA SER A 74 2.94 7.34 -14.19
C SER A 74 2.11 7.32 -15.48
N SER A 75 1.15 6.40 -15.58
CA SER A 75 0.17 6.40 -16.67
C SER A 75 -0.88 7.50 -16.57
N ASP A 76 -1.20 7.96 -15.36
CA ASP A 76 -2.09 9.09 -15.12
C ASP A 76 -1.50 10.00 -14.03
N LYS A 77 -1.17 11.22 -14.42
CA LYS A 77 -0.54 12.25 -13.57
C LYS A 77 -1.56 13.19 -12.92
N SER A 78 -2.86 12.97 -13.14
CA SER A 78 -3.93 13.87 -12.67
C SER A 78 -4.09 13.91 -11.15
N GLN A 79 -3.73 12.84 -10.44
CA GLN A 79 -4.08 12.67 -9.02
C GLN A 79 -2.90 12.45 -8.07
N PHE A 80 -1.67 12.46 -8.56
CA PHE A 80 -0.49 12.46 -7.69
C PHE A 80 0.73 13.01 -8.40
N VAL A 81 1.69 13.46 -7.60
CA VAL A 81 3.03 13.83 -8.03
C VAL A 81 4.04 12.89 -7.40
N TYR A 82 5.23 12.82 -7.99
CA TYR A 82 6.36 12.12 -7.42
C TYR A 82 7.60 13.00 -7.42
N ASN A 83 8.50 12.73 -6.49
CA ASN A 83 9.86 13.23 -6.49
C ASN A 83 10.81 12.13 -5.99
N THR A 84 12.11 12.28 -6.23
CA THR A 84 13.13 11.35 -5.73
C THR A 84 13.99 12.00 -4.65
N ASP A 85 14.69 11.19 -3.86
CA ASP A 85 15.67 11.65 -2.86
C ASP A 85 16.84 12.42 -3.48
N LEU A 86 17.25 12.02 -4.69
CA LEU A 86 18.23 12.72 -5.54
C LEU A 86 17.70 12.80 -6.98
N PRO A 87 18.20 13.73 -7.82
CA PRO A 87 17.86 13.76 -9.24
C PRO A 87 18.14 12.40 -9.90
N VAL A 88 17.23 11.89 -10.73
CA VAL A 88 17.40 10.59 -11.40
C VAL A 88 18.66 10.57 -12.27
N GLU A 89 18.99 11.72 -12.87
CA GLU A 89 20.15 11.91 -13.73
C GLU A 89 21.49 11.84 -12.96
N SER A 90 21.49 11.92 -11.62
CA SER A 90 22.70 11.75 -10.83
C SER A 90 23.21 10.31 -10.82
N GLY A 91 22.35 9.33 -11.12
CA GLY A 91 22.68 7.91 -10.98
C GLY A 91 22.75 7.44 -9.51
N GLU A 92 22.24 8.23 -8.58
CA GLU A 92 22.26 7.93 -7.13
C GLU A 92 20.87 7.94 -6.47
N ALA A 93 19.80 8.24 -7.21
CA ALA A 93 18.44 8.21 -6.67
C ALA A 93 18.03 6.80 -6.25
N GLN A 94 17.60 6.59 -5.00
CA GLN A 94 17.20 5.26 -4.48
C GLN A 94 15.80 5.23 -3.90
N THR A 95 15.19 6.39 -3.67
CA THR A 95 13.85 6.48 -3.08
C THR A 95 12.98 7.40 -3.91
N ALA A 96 11.78 6.94 -4.25
CA ALA A 96 10.72 7.78 -4.80
C ALA A 96 9.69 8.11 -3.70
N TYR A 97 9.24 9.36 -3.67
CA TYR A 97 8.21 9.86 -2.76
C TYR A 97 6.99 10.24 -3.58
N LEU A 98 5.84 9.67 -3.22
CA LEU A 98 4.56 9.90 -3.86
C LEU A 98 3.67 10.74 -2.97
N LEU A 99 3.02 11.74 -3.55
CA LEU A 99 2.08 12.62 -2.86
C LEU A 99 0.79 12.74 -3.66
N PRO A 100 -0.37 12.31 -3.11
CA PRO A 100 -1.66 12.59 -3.71
C PRO A 100 -1.89 14.08 -3.92
N SER A 101 -2.44 14.43 -5.08
CA SER A 101 -2.88 15.77 -5.42
C SER A 101 -4.38 15.80 -5.67
N LYS A 102 -4.96 17.00 -5.67
CA LYS A 102 -6.32 17.16 -6.21
C LYS A 102 -6.30 16.78 -7.68
N LYS A 103 -7.36 16.09 -8.12
CA LYS A 103 -7.52 15.67 -9.51
C LYS A 103 -7.49 16.88 -10.44
N VAL A 104 -6.60 16.84 -11.44
CA VAL A 104 -6.47 17.87 -12.49
C VAL A 104 -6.82 17.27 -13.84
N ASP A 105 -7.66 17.98 -14.61
CA ASP A 105 -8.01 17.54 -15.96
C ASP A 105 -6.95 17.99 -16.98
N PHE A 106 -6.21 17.04 -17.52
CA PHE A 106 -5.21 17.27 -18.57
C PHE A 106 -5.83 16.98 -19.94
N GLN A 107 -6.03 18.03 -20.73
CA GLN A 107 -6.57 17.94 -22.09
C GLN A 107 -5.76 16.96 -22.96
N GLY A 108 -6.48 16.09 -23.67
CA GLY A 108 -5.88 15.09 -24.57
C GLY A 108 -5.29 13.85 -23.87
N THR A 109 -5.55 13.65 -22.57
CA THR A 109 -5.08 12.46 -21.83
C THR A 109 -6.25 11.64 -21.30
N TYR A 110 -6.02 10.34 -21.14
CA TYR A 110 -6.96 9.46 -20.44
C TYR A 110 -6.70 9.52 -18.93
N GLN A 111 -7.77 9.40 -18.15
CA GLN A 111 -7.72 9.36 -16.70
C GLN A 111 -8.25 8.04 -16.17
N THR A 112 -7.68 7.60 -15.06
CA THR A 112 -8.08 6.36 -14.40
C THR A 112 -8.09 6.54 -12.88
N SER A 113 -9.02 5.88 -12.20
CA SER A 113 -9.03 5.80 -10.74
C SER A 113 -7.92 4.91 -10.18
N HIS A 114 -7.30 4.09 -11.03
CA HIS A 114 -6.23 3.16 -10.67
C HIS A 114 -5.04 3.34 -11.62
N PRO A 115 -4.27 4.45 -11.50
CA PRO A 115 -3.05 4.62 -12.27
C PRO A 115 -2.04 3.50 -11.97
N ASN A 116 -1.14 3.26 -12.90
CA ASN A 116 0.07 2.49 -12.62
C ASN A 116 1.29 3.40 -12.62
N LEU A 117 2.24 3.06 -11.76
CA LEU A 117 3.56 3.67 -11.69
C LEU A 117 4.60 2.62 -12.11
N ILE A 118 5.42 2.96 -13.09
CA ILE A 118 6.55 2.14 -13.53
C ILE A 118 7.81 2.77 -12.98
N VAL A 119 8.61 1.98 -12.28
CA VAL A 119 9.95 2.36 -11.82
C VAL A 119 10.95 1.39 -12.41
N LYS A 120 11.95 1.90 -13.12
CA LYS A 120 13.10 1.10 -13.53
C LYS A 120 14.29 1.42 -12.65
N THR A 121 15.02 0.37 -12.32
CA THR A 121 16.24 0.48 -11.54
C THR A 121 17.40 -0.22 -12.22
N ILE A 122 18.61 0.05 -11.73
CA ILE A 122 19.83 -0.69 -12.05
C ILE A 122 20.62 -0.92 -10.76
N ASN A 123 21.26 -2.08 -10.63
CA ASN A 123 22.18 -2.35 -9.53
C ASN A 123 23.65 -2.15 -9.95
N SER A 124 24.57 -2.31 -9.01
CA SER A 124 26.01 -2.16 -9.27
C SER A 124 26.60 -3.19 -10.25
N SER A 125 25.91 -4.30 -10.50
CA SER A 125 26.30 -5.28 -11.54
C SER A 125 25.75 -4.94 -12.93
N GLY A 126 24.99 -3.85 -13.06
CA GLY A 126 24.37 -3.44 -14.32
C GLY A 126 23.06 -4.18 -14.65
N GLU A 127 22.56 -5.01 -13.75
CA GLU A 127 21.27 -5.68 -13.91
C GLU A 127 20.15 -4.65 -13.74
N SER A 128 19.27 -4.55 -14.73
CA SER A 128 18.11 -3.65 -14.69
C SER A 128 16.84 -4.41 -14.37
N LYS A 129 16.01 -3.83 -13.50
CA LYS A 129 14.69 -4.35 -13.13
C LYS A 129 13.62 -3.31 -13.39
N GLN A 130 12.39 -3.80 -13.62
CA GLN A 130 11.20 -2.97 -13.74
C GLN A 130 10.18 -3.39 -12.70
N TYR A 131 9.74 -2.41 -11.92
CA TYR A 131 8.70 -2.54 -10.90
C TYR A 131 7.44 -1.88 -11.43
N ASN A 132 6.33 -2.61 -11.41
CA ASN A 132 5.03 -2.10 -11.81
C ASN A 132 4.17 -1.98 -10.56
N LEU A 133 3.73 -0.77 -10.22
CA LEU A 133 2.86 -0.54 -9.07
C LEU A 133 1.46 -0.12 -9.54
N ILE A 134 0.42 -0.62 -8.90
CA ILE A 134 -0.97 -0.17 -9.10
C ILE A 134 -1.34 0.73 -7.94
N VAL A 135 -1.66 1.98 -8.27
CA VAL A 135 -1.92 3.04 -7.30
C VAL A 135 -3.40 3.09 -6.98
N SER A 136 -3.72 3.05 -5.69
CA SER A 136 -5.06 3.33 -5.15
C SER A 136 -5.00 4.54 -4.23
N PHE A 137 -6.13 5.22 -4.02
CA PHE A 137 -6.22 6.40 -3.16
C PHE A 137 -7.16 6.14 -1.99
N SER A 138 -6.80 6.57 -0.79
CA SER A 138 -7.64 6.42 0.40
C SER A 138 -7.66 7.67 1.29
N SER A 139 -8.80 7.88 1.94
CA SER A 139 -8.98 8.88 3.01
C SER A 139 -8.84 8.28 4.42
N ASP A 140 -8.54 6.98 4.52
CA ASP A 140 -8.46 6.25 5.78
C ASP A 140 -7.17 6.57 6.54
N ILE A 141 -7.05 5.96 7.73
CA ILE A 141 -5.82 6.00 8.53
C ILE A 141 -4.71 5.28 7.76
N MET A 142 -3.57 5.94 7.62
CA MET A 142 -2.38 5.42 6.93
C MET A 142 -1.91 4.10 7.57
N ALA A 143 -2.12 2.99 6.86
CA ALA A 143 -1.69 1.67 7.32
C ALA A 143 -0.19 1.40 7.08
N SER A 144 0.40 2.02 6.06
CA SER A 144 1.79 1.85 5.66
C SER A 144 2.44 3.18 5.28
N ALA A 145 3.72 3.33 5.61
CA ALA A 145 4.53 4.50 5.25
C ALA A 145 5.00 4.43 3.79
N GLY A 146 4.92 3.25 3.18
CA GLY A 146 5.47 2.99 1.86
C GLY A 146 5.89 1.55 1.67
N ILE A 147 6.57 1.31 0.56
CA ILE A 147 7.15 0.02 0.21
C ILE A 147 8.66 0.11 0.38
N LYS A 148 9.24 -0.89 1.03
CA LYS A 148 10.68 -1.12 1.05
C LYS A 148 10.99 -2.43 0.35
N PHE A 149 11.79 -2.35 -0.70
CA PHE A 149 12.25 -3.54 -1.39
C PHE A 149 13.38 -4.19 -0.62
N VAL A 150 13.25 -5.50 -0.40
CA VAL A 150 14.23 -6.30 0.32
C VAL A 150 14.75 -7.45 -0.56
N PRO A 151 16.00 -7.88 -0.35
CA PRO A 151 16.50 -9.14 -0.86
C PRO A 151 15.59 -10.32 -0.46
N SER A 152 15.37 -11.27 -1.36
CA SER A 152 14.44 -12.40 -1.12
C SER A 152 14.84 -13.34 0.03
N ASN A 153 16.08 -13.25 0.53
CA ASN A 153 16.57 -14.02 1.67
C ASN A 153 16.30 -13.34 3.03
N GLN A 154 15.80 -12.09 3.03
CA GLN A 154 15.50 -11.32 4.24
C GLN A 154 14.01 -11.22 4.53
N GLN A 155 13.16 -11.75 3.65
CA GLN A 155 11.78 -12.01 4.01
C GLN A 155 11.77 -13.21 4.95
N SER A 156 11.26 -13.04 6.18
CA SER A 156 10.99 -14.17 7.08
C SER A 156 10.34 -15.28 6.26
N PRO A 157 10.74 -16.56 6.41
CA PRO A 157 10.13 -17.65 5.66
C PRO A 157 8.63 -17.54 5.88
N VAL A 158 7.93 -17.08 4.84
CA VAL A 158 6.49 -17.00 4.83
C VAL A 158 6.09 -18.45 4.93
N ASP A 159 5.65 -18.89 6.11
CA ASP A 159 4.82 -20.08 6.21
C ASP A 159 3.73 -19.85 5.17
N SER A 160 3.87 -20.54 4.02
CA SER A 160 3.12 -20.24 2.82
C SER A 160 1.65 -20.22 3.22
N GLN A 161 1.08 -19.00 3.28
CA GLN A 161 -0.25 -18.76 3.82
C GLN A 161 -1.20 -19.77 3.18
N LYS A 162 -1.70 -20.70 3.98
CA LYS A 162 -2.48 -21.81 3.47
C LYS A 162 -3.92 -21.35 3.31
N ILE A 163 -4.43 -21.50 2.10
CA ILE A 163 -5.80 -21.17 1.72
C ILE A 163 -6.60 -22.46 1.77
N MET A 164 -7.73 -22.43 2.48
CA MET A 164 -8.70 -23.52 2.48
C MET A 164 -9.56 -23.39 1.23
N VAL A 165 -9.60 -24.43 0.40
CA VAL A 165 -10.35 -24.44 -0.88
C VAL A 165 -11.57 -25.35 -0.80
N SER A 166 -11.46 -26.39 0.03
CA SER A 166 -12.52 -27.35 0.35
C SER A 166 -12.32 -27.84 1.78
N ALA A 167 -13.25 -28.61 2.33
CA ALA A 167 -13.24 -29.04 3.73
C ALA A 167 -11.95 -29.74 4.21
N ARG A 168 -11.03 -30.12 3.30
CA ARG A 168 -9.78 -30.83 3.63
C ARG A 168 -8.55 -30.44 2.81
N GLN A 169 -8.65 -29.55 1.82
CA GLN A 169 -7.53 -29.22 0.94
C GLN A 169 -7.03 -27.82 1.19
N GLN A 170 -5.71 -27.74 1.39
CA GLN A 170 -4.97 -26.51 1.59
C GLN A 170 -4.07 -26.27 0.39
N ILE A 171 -4.15 -25.07 -0.17
CA ILE A 171 -3.26 -24.62 -1.23
C ILE A 171 -2.48 -23.39 -0.77
N ASN A 172 -1.49 -22.97 -1.56
CA ASN A 172 -0.74 -21.75 -1.33
C ASN A 172 -0.99 -20.73 -2.47
N ALA A 173 -0.35 -19.58 -2.37
CA ALA A 173 -0.46 -18.52 -3.38
C ALA A 173 -0.02 -18.98 -4.79
N ASP A 174 0.96 -19.87 -4.90
CA ASP A 174 1.45 -20.39 -6.18
C ASP A 174 0.38 -21.23 -6.89
N ALA A 175 -0.33 -22.07 -6.14
CA ALA A 175 -1.45 -22.85 -6.65
C ALA A 175 -2.59 -21.96 -7.17
N VAL A 176 -2.93 -20.87 -6.47
CA VAL A 176 -3.92 -19.89 -6.95
C VAL A 176 -3.47 -19.23 -8.26
N GLU A 177 -2.21 -18.83 -8.35
CA GLU A 177 -1.66 -18.25 -9.59
C GLU A 177 -1.68 -19.26 -10.75
N HIS A 178 -1.36 -20.52 -10.49
CA HIS A 178 -1.46 -21.59 -11.48
C HIS A 178 -2.92 -21.81 -11.93
N GLY A 179 -3.85 -21.89 -10.99
CA GLY A 179 -5.28 -21.97 -11.26
C GLY A 179 -5.77 -20.83 -12.16
N LEU A 180 -5.34 -19.59 -11.87
CA LEU A 180 -5.64 -18.42 -12.70
C LEU A 180 -5.11 -18.58 -14.14
N ARG A 181 -3.86 -19.03 -14.30
CA ARG A 181 -3.27 -19.28 -15.62
C ARG A 181 -4.07 -20.31 -16.41
N ILE A 182 -4.50 -21.39 -15.76
CA ILE A 182 -5.32 -22.44 -16.37
C ILE A 182 -6.69 -21.88 -16.77
N ALA A 183 -7.35 -21.12 -15.89
CA ALA A 183 -8.65 -20.51 -16.16
C ALA A 183 -8.60 -19.57 -17.37
N ILE A 184 -7.54 -18.76 -17.50
CA ILE A 184 -7.32 -17.89 -18.67
C ILE A 184 -7.07 -18.74 -19.93
N ALA A 185 -6.21 -19.75 -19.85
CA ALA A 185 -5.91 -20.62 -21.00
C ALA A 185 -7.14 -21.38 -21.51
N LYS A 186 -8.01 -21.84 -20.60
CA LYS A 186 -9.29 -22.48 -20.90
C LYS A 186 -10.40 -21.49 -21.28
N ARG A 187 -10.11 -20.17 -21.29
CA ARG A 187 -11.05 -19.08 -21.60
C ARG A 187 -12.25 -18.98 -20.64
N PHE A 188 -12.11 -19.48 -19.42
CA PHE A 188 -13.10 -19.26 -18.36
C PHE A 188 -13.10 -17.81 -17.86
N ILE A 189 -11.93 -17.15 -17.91
CA ILE A 189 -11.75 -15.75 -17.55
C ILE A 189 -11.00 -15.06 -18.70
N ASN A 190 -11.43 -13.85 -19.08
CA ASN A 190 -10.71 -13.04 -20.04
C ASN A 190 -9.44 -12.47 -19.38
N SER A 191 -8.30 -12.48 -20.08
CA SER A 191 -7.04 -11.94 -19.55
C SER A 191 -7.10 -10.47 -19.15
N ASN A 192 -8.04 -9.72 -19.72
CA ASN A 192 -8.26 -8.29 -19.45
C ASN A 192 -9.39 -8.06 -18.43
N ASP A 193 -9.98 -9.11 -17.87
CA ASP A 193 -11.00 -9.00 -16.84
C ASP A 193 -10.39 -8.38 -15.56
N PRO A 194 -11.04 -7.38 -14.92
CA PRO A 194 -10.57 -6.80 -13.67
C PRO A 194 -10.25 -7.83 -12.57
N VAL A 195 -10.98 -8.95 -12.54
CA VAL A 195 -10.75 -10.05 -11.59
C VAL A 195 -9.33 -10.60 -11.69
N VAL A 196 -8.74 -10.63 -12.88
CA VAL A 196 -7.35 -11.12 -13.08
C VAL A 196 -6.36 -10.28 -12.29
N ASN A 197 -6.52 -8.96 -12.29
CA ASN A 197 -5.64 -8.07 -11.53
C ASN A 197 -5.89 -8.19 -10.02
N ASN A 198 -7.15 -8.36 -9.60
CA ASN A 198 -7.47 -8.57 -8.19
C ASN A 198 -6.86 -9.88 -7.66
N VAL A 199 -6.93 -10.98 -8.42
CA VAL A 199 -6.29 -12.26 -8.07
C VAL A 199 -4.76 -12.11 -8.01
N ARG A 200 -4.15 -11.44 -8.99
CA ARG A 200 -2.69 -11.21 -8.99
C ARG A 200 -2.24 -10.40 -7.77
N ASN A 201 -2.99 -9.35 -7.42
CA ASN A 201 -2.73 -8.56 -6.22
C ASN A 201 -2.92 -9.40 -4.95
N PHE A 202 -3.91 -10.29 -4.92
CA PHE A 202 -4.14 -11.20 -3.80
C PHE A 202 -2.96 -12.16 -3.60
N VAL A 203 -2.52 -12.83 -4.67
CA VAL A 203 -1.33 -13.70 -4.67
C VAL A 203 -0.09 -12.93 -4.23
N PHE A 204 0.08 -11.71 -4.73
CA PHE A 204 1.19 -10.83 -4.35
C PHE A 204 1.20 -10.54 -2.85
N LEU A 205 0.07 -10.13 -2.26
CA LEU A 205 -0.02 -9.83 -0.83
C LEU A 205 0.30 -11.06 0.03
N LEU A 206 -0.21 -12.24 -0.34
CA LEU A 206 0.10 -13.48 0.37
C LEU A 206 1.59 -13.83 0.36
N ARG A 207 2.25 -13.67 -0.79
CA ARG A 207 3.70 -13.89 -0.92
C ARG A 207 4.52 -12.92 -0.07
N ASN A 208 3.96 -11.75 0.24
CA ASN A 208 4.60 -10.75 1.07
C ASN A 208 4.18 -10.81 2.55
N GLY A 209 3.55 -11.92 2.97
CA GLY A 209 3.30 -12.24 4.38
C GLY A 209 1.99 -11.71 4.95
N HIS A 210 1.14 -11.08 4.12
CA HIS A 210 -0.22 -10.68 4.54
C HIS A 210 -1.10 -11.91 4.78
N SER A 211 -2.08 -11.79 5.69
CA SER A 211 -3.04 -12.86 5.91
C SER A 211 -4.00 -13.05 4.74
N VAL A 212 -4.57 -14.25 4.58
CA VAL A 212 -5.65 -14.50 3.59
C VAL A 212 -6.79 -13.50 3.74
N ASN A 213 -7.21 -13.21 4.98
CA ASN A 213 -8.29 -12.26 5.25
C ASN A 213 -7.88 -10.82 4.88
N ASP A 214 -6.67 -10.40 5.24
CA ASP A 214 -6.17 -9.06 4.89
C ASP A 214 -6.07 -8.88 3.38
N ALA A 215 -5.58 -9.90 2.67
CA ALA A 215 -5.47 -9.89 1.22
C ALA A 215 -6.84 -9.86 0.52
N ILE A 216 -7.85 -10.59 1.04
CA ILE A 216 -9.23 -10.52 0.55
C ILE A 216 -9.80 -9.11 0.72
N LEU A 217 -9.66 -8.53 1.90
CA LEU A 217 -10.17 -7.19 2.21
C LEU A 217 -9.50 -6.12 1.34
N ALA A 218 -8.17 -6.19 1.18
CA ALA A 218 -7.40 -5.22 0.40
C ALA A 218 -7.71 -5.27 -1.09
N THR A 219 -7.98 -6.46 -1.64
CA THR A 219 -8.23 -6.64 -3.09
C THR A 219 -9.70 -6.64 -3.46
N GLN A 220 -10.59 -6.66 -2.47
CA GLN A 220 -12.05 -6.78 -2.64
C GLN A 220 -12.45 -7.99 -3.50
N ILE A 221 -11.61 -9.03 -3.55
CA ILE A 221 -11.91 -10.24 -4.30
C ILE A 221 -12.95 -11.06 -3.55
N ASN A 222 -13.92 -11.61 -4.28
CA ASN A 222 -14.85 -12.57 -3.71
C ASN A 222 -14.07 -13.85 -3.33
N PRO A 223 -14.13 -14.32 -2.07
CA PRO A 223 -13.43 -15.53 -1.63
C PRO A 223 -13.70 -16.76 -2.52
N SER A 224 -14.92 -16.90 -3.04
CA SER A 224 -15.28 -18.02 -3.92
C SER A 224 -14.49 -18.04 -5.23
N VAL A 225 -13.98 -16.90 -5.71
CA VAL A 225 -13.08 -16.87 -6.88
C VAL A 225 -11.76 -17.53 -6.53
N ILE A 226 -11.20 -17.25 -5.35
CA ILE A 226 -9.94 -17.87 -4.89
C ILE A 226 -10.14 -19.37 -4.70
N GLU A 227 -11.27 -19.78 -4.13
CA GLU A 227 -11.65 -21.18 -3.98
C GLU A 227 -11.73 -21.87 -5.36
N SER A 228 -12.51 -21.35 -6.30
CA SER A 228 -12.63 -21.95 -7.64
C SER A 228 -11.30 -22.04 -8.39
N LEU A 229 -10.42 -21.05 -8.27
CA LEU A 229 -9.09 -21.12 -8.87
C LEU A 229 -8.22 -22.20 -8.22
N GLY A 230 -8.35 -22.37 -6.91
CA GLY A 230 -7.73 -23.46 -6.18
C GLY A 230 -8.20 -24.84 -6.64
N GLU A 231 -9.51 -25.01 -6.84
CA GLU A 231 -10.10 -26.25 -7.36
C GLU A 231 -9.61 -26.55 -8.77
N ILE A 232 -9.59 -25.55 -9.66
CA ILE A 232 -9.06 -25.68 -11.03
C ILE A 232 -7.61 -26.17 -11.03
N TYR A 233 -6.78 -25.66 -10.11
CA TYR A 233 -5.41 -26.14 -9.94
C TYR A 233 -5.37 -27.60 -9.50
N LEU A 234 -6.13 -27.96 -8.46
CA LEU A 234 -6.14 -29.31 -7.91
C LEU A 234 -6.67 -30.34 -8.92
N GLU A 235 -7.70 -30.01 -9.69
CA GLU A 235 -8.21 -30.85 -10.78
C GLU A 235 -7.19 -31.07 -11.90
N ALA A 236 -6.36 -30.07 -12.19
CA ALA A 236 -5.32 -30.17 -13.22
C ALA A 236 -4.10 -30.97 -12.76
N GLU A 237 -3.82 -30.99 -11.45
CA GLU A 237 -2.69 -31.70 -10.85
C GLU A 237 -3.01 -33.16 -10.50
N LEU A 238 -4.30 -33.53 -10.44
CA LEU A 238 -4.71 -34.92 -10.33
C LEU A 238 -4.54 -35.61 -11.71
N PRO A 239 -3.61 -36.57 -11.86
CA PRO A 239 -3.57 -37.37 -13.07
C PRO A 239 -4.92 -38.09 -13.19
N PHE A 240 -5.47 -38.12 -14.41
CA PHE A 240 -6.60 -38.98 -14.76
C PHE A 240 -6.37 -40.37 -14.15
N GLN A 241 -7.17 -40.75 -13.15
CA GLN A 241 -7.28 -42.13 -12.68
C GLN A 241 -8.21 -42.90 -13.61
#